data_AF-A0A7W3YWB0-F1
#
_entry.id   AF-A0A7W3YWB0-F1
#
_cell.length_a   1.000
_cell.length_b   1.000
_cell.length_c   1.000
_cell.angle_alpha   90.00
_cell.angle_beta   90.00
_cell.angle_gamma   90.00
#
_symmetry.space_group_name_H-M   'P 1'
#
loop_
_entity.id
_entity.type
_entity.pdbx_description
1 polymer ?
#
loop_
_entity_poly.entity_id
_entity_poly.type
_entity_poly.pdbx_seq_one_letter_code
_entity_poly.pdbx_strand_id
1 'polypeptide(L)'
;MNTYVGIDIAKAELVAHALPQELRRSFANTSDGLTDLICWLQEIGSARVVFEATGGYERALLKALFAAGLVAERLSANRPRELARALGLKAKTDAIDARVLAVAAQLLPASPSTPLPEKTALLREWLQARSALVSERDAHRRRIKQLESAPVRAVLIGCIARLQKQIQQIEKTITKLLAEIPDGLAKAPGLGPILRATLAARLPELGAINRRQIAALAGLAPYNRDSGMWRGQRHIVGGRADVRRVLYMATWSAIRCDADIGNCYQRLVDAGKPKKVAAVACMRKYLTRLNAMKRDNAPWKSIPMAA
;
A
#
# COMPACT_ATOMS: atom_id res chain seq x y z
N MET A 1 12.48 31.08 10.23
CA MET A 1 13.30 29.97 9.68
C MET A 1 12.45 28.71 9.71
N ASN A 2 12.44 27.90 8.65
CA ASN A 2 11.70 26.64 8.68
C ASN A 2 12.48 25.62 9.50
N THR A 3 11.82 25.01 10.49
CA THR A 3 12.38 23.91 11.27
C THR A 3 11.98 22.58 10.61
N TYR A 4 12.91 21.66 10.46
CA TYR A 4 12.70 20.34 9.87
C TYR A 4 12.97 19.28 10.92
N VAL A 5 11.98 18.45 11.21
CA VAL A 5 12.09 17.44 12.27
C VAL A 5 11.96 16.05 11.68
N GLY A 6 12.93 15.19 11.96
CA GLY A 6 12.86 13.77 11.71
C GLY A 6 12.58 13.02 12.99
N ILE A 7 11.63 12.07 12.97
CA ILE A 7 11.29 11.24 14.12
C ILE A 7 11.45 9.78 13.75
N ASP A 8 12.39 9.10 14.41
CA ASP A 8 12.47 7.65 14.39
C ASP A 8 11.55 7.05 15.48
N ILE A 9 10.84 5.98 15.12
CA ILE A 9 9.74 5.43 15.93
C ILE A 9 10.07 4.00 16.35
N ALA A 10 10.39 3.84 17.63
CA ALA A 10 10.52 2.55 18.28
C ALA A 10 9.26 2.22 19.10
N LYS A 11 9.17 0.97 19.57
CA LYS A 11 8.02 0.50 20.36
C LYS A 11 7.85 1.28 21.67
N ALA A 12 8.94 1.65 22.33
CA ALA A 12 8.92 2.31 23.64
C ALA A 12 9.29 3.81 23.57
N GLU A 13 9.96 4.24 22.50
CA GLU A 13 10.60 5.55 22.42
C GLU A 13 10.40 6.19 21.03
N LEU A 14 10.35 7.52 21.01
CA LEU A 14 10.34 8.38 19.84
C LEU A 14 11.59 9.25 19.89
N VAL A 15 12.50 9.09 18.94
CA VAL A 15 13.73 9.88 18.86
C VAL A 15 13.54 10.96 17.81
N ALA A 16 13.51 12.23 18.23
CA ALA A 16 13.32 13.38 17.36
C ALA A 16 14.64 14.15 17.16
N HIS A 17 14.87 14.60 15.93
CA HIS A 17 16.01 15.43 15.55
C HIS A 17 15.53 16.63 14.74
N ALA A 18 15.86 17.85 15.18
CA ALA A 18 15.44 19.10 14.55
C ALA A 18 16.61 19.82 13.87
N LEU A 19 16.39 20.27 12.64
CA LEU A 19 17.31 21.11 11.85
C LEU A 19 16.68 22.49 11.61
N PRO A 20 17.48 23.57 11.51
CA PRO A 20 18.95 23.59 11.53
C PRO A 20 19.59 23.62 12.93
N GLN A 21 18.80 23.65 14.01
CA GLN A 21 19.29 23.85 15.38
C GLN A 21 20.08 22.64 15.93
N GLU A 22 20.07 21.50 15.21
CA GLU A 22 20.73 20.25 15.61
C GLU A 22 20.29 19.77 17.01
N LEU A 23 19.03 20.03 17.36
CA LEU A 23 18.44 19.61 18.63
C LEU A 23 17.97 18.16 18.54
N ARG A 24 18.39 17.35 19.51
CA ARG A 24 17.93 15.96 19.67
C ARG A 24 17.15 15.84 20.98
N ARG A 25 15.99 15.19 20.92
CA ARG A 25 15.22 14.85 22.12
C ARG A 25 14.52 13.50 21.95
N SER A 26 14.42 12.77 23.04
CA SER A 26 13.74 11.48 23.12
C SER A 26 12.47 11.62 23.95
N PHE A 27 11.42 10.90 23.54
CA PHE A 27 10.12 10.89 24.21
C PHE A 27 9.61 9.47 24.35
N ALA A 28 8.80 9.20 25.38
CA ALA A 28 8.13 7.91 25.50
C ALA A 28 7.07 7.75 24.40
N ASN A 29 6.92 6.54 23.85
CA ASN A 29 5.84 6.23 22.90
C ASN A 29 4.53 5.92 23.67
N THR A 30 4.06 6.90 24.44
CA THR A 30 2.83 6.88 25.24
C THR A 30 1.99 8.12 24.94
N SER A 31 0.75 8.20 25.44
CA SER A 31 -0.07 9.41 25.33
C SER A 31 0.63 10.65 25.87
N ASP A 32 1.30 10.48 27.02
CA ASP A 32 1.92 11.58 27.74
C ASP A 32 3.20 12.01 27.01
N GLY A 33 4.02 11.04 26.56
CA GLY A 33 5.21 11.35 25.78
C GLY A 33 4.91 11.95 24.40
N LEU A 34 3.77 11.62 23.78
CA LEU A 34 3.28 12.30 22.57
C LEU A 34 2.87 13.74 22.86
N THR A 35 2.30 14.02 24.03
CA THR A 35 1.94 15.37 24.46
C THR A 35 3.21 16.21 24.67
N ASP A 36 4.21 15.66 25.37
CA ASP A 36 5.52 16.30 25.57
C ASP A 36 6.22 16.59 24.24
N LEU A 37 6.15 15.65 23.29
CA LEU A 37 6.68 15.82 21.94
C LEU A 37 6.00 16.99 21.22
N ILE A 38 4.67 17.10 21.29
CA ILE A 38 3.92 18.18 20.64
C ILE A 38 4.29 19.53 21.26
N CYS A 39 4.36 19.62 22.59
CA CYS A 39 4.79 20.85 23.27
C CYS A 39 6.18 21.28 22.79
N TRP A 40 7.14 20.36 22.77
CA TRP A 40 8.48 20.65 22.26
C TRP A 40 8.49 21.08 20.78
N LEU A 41 7.68 20.44 19.92
CA LEU A 41 7.54 20.82 18.51
C LEU A 41 6.94 22.22 18.32
N GLN A 42 6.04 22.64 19.21
CA GLN A 42 5.45 23.98 19.18
C GLN A 42 6.45 25.04 19.69
N GLU A 43 7.25 24.72 20.70
CA GLU A 43 8.32 25.58 21.24
C GLU A 43 9.39 25.90 20.18
N ILE A 44 9.79 24.93 19.36
CA ILE A 44 10.82 25.11 18.31
C ILE A 44 10.30 25.76 17.01
N GLY A 45 9.02 26.15 16.96
CA GLY A 45 8.37 26.85 15.84
C GLY A 45 7.90 25.93 14.70
N SER A 46 7.32 26.51 13.64
CA SER A 46 6.67 25.80 12.51
C SER A 46 7.54 24.68 11.92
N ALA A 47 7.34 23.47 12.42
CA ALA A 47 8.10 22.30 12.10
C ALA A 47 7.41 21.47 11.01
N ARG A 48 8.11 21.21 9.91
CA ARG A 48 7.75 20.08 9.02
C ARG A 48 8.29 18.81 9.67
N VAL A 49 7.38 17.93 10.09
CA VAL A 49 7.72 16.68 10.76
C VAL A 49 7.67 15.52 9.78
N VAL A 50 8.72 14.71 9.76
CA VAL A 50 8.85 13.52 8.92
C VAL A 50 9.18 12.31 9.77
N PHE A 51 8.55 11.18 9.48
CA PHE A 51 8.84 9.90 10.13
C PHE A 51 8.65 8.70 9.20
N GLU A 52 9.27 7.58 9.54
CA GLU A 52 9.15 6.32 8.79
C GLU A 52 7.87 5.56 9.15
N ALA A 53 7.28 4.86 8.17
CA ALA A 53 6.19 3.92 8.40
C ALA A 53 6.69 2.61 9.05
N THR A 54 6.60 2.46 10.38
CA THR A 54 7.03 1.27 11.13
C THR A 54 5.87 0.49 11.73
N GLY A 55 5.28 -0.41 10.93
CA GLY A 55 4.46 -1.51 11.47
C GLY A 55 3.15 -1.14 12.17
N GLY A 56 2.75 0.13 12.20
CA GLY A 56 1.51 0.61 12.82
C GLY A 56 1.70 1.59 13.99
N TYR A 57 2.89 1.64 14.60
CA TYR A 57 3.17 2.56 15.71
C TYR A 57 3.07 4.03 15.29
N GLU A 58 3.33 4.31 14.02
CA GLU A 58 3.30 5.66 13.47
C GLU A 58 1.89 6.26 13.39
N ARG A 59 0.84 5.45 13.56
CA ARG A 59 -0.56 5.91 13.45
C ARG A 59 -0.97 6.80 14.60
N ALA A 60 -0.54 6.47 15.83
CA ALA A 60 -0.84 7.27 17.01
C ALA A 60 -0.16 8.64 16.91
N LEU A 61 1.13 8.64 16.54
CA LEU A 61 1.88 9.86 16.27
C LEU A 61 1.22 10.73 15.19
N LEU A 62 0.85 10.15 14.04
CA LEU A 62 0.20 10.91 12.96
C LEU A 62 -1.12 11.54 13.41
N LYS A 63 -1.94 10.82 14.19
CA LYS A 63 -3.19 11.36 14.75
C LYS A 63 -2.93 12.53 15.70
N ALA A 64 -1.96 12.38 16.60
CA ALA A 64 -1.61 13.40 17.58
C ALA A 64 -1.07 14.67 16.90
N LEU A 65 -0.15 14.53 15.95
CA LEU A 65 0.40 15.66 15.16
C LEU A 65 -0.69 16.37 14.36
N PHE A 66 -1.59 15.61 13.73
CA PHE A 66 -2.71 16.18 12.97
C PHE A 66 -3.69 16.94 13.87
N ALA A 67 -4.01 16.40 15.05
CA ALA A 67 -4.86 17.08 16.03
C ALA A 67 -4.24 18.38 16.56
N ALA A 68 -2.91 18.43 16.65
CA ALA A 68 -2.15 19.63 17.02
C ALA A 68 -1.93 20.63 15.87
N GLY A 69 -2.45 20.36 14.67
CA GLY A 69 -2.29 21.23 13.49
C GLY A 69 -0.88 21.24 12.88
N LEU A 70 -0.03 20.27 13.23
CA LEU A 70 1.35 20.18 12.74
C LEU A 70 1.42 19.47 11.37
N VAL A 71 2.30 19.97 10.49
CA VAL A 71 2.50 19.38 9.16
C VAL A 71 3.38 18.13 9.28
N ALA A 72 2.73 16.98 9.24
CA ALA A 72 3.34 15.66 9.35
C ALA A 72 3.39 14.93 8.00
N GLU A 73 4.50 14.28 7.68
CA GLU A 73 4.66 13.44 6.50
C GLU A 73 5.25 12.07 6.86
N ARG A 74 4.55 11.01 6.44
CA ARG A 74 5.04 9.65 6.59
C ARG A 74 5.80 9.22 5.35
N LEU A 75 7.10 8.98 5.49
CA LEU A 75 7.94 8.47 4.41
C LEU A 75 7.95 6.93 4.37
N SER A 76 8.11 6.41 3.15
CA SER A 76 8.37 4.99 2.95
C SER A 76 9.81 4.64 3.38
N ALA A 77 9.97 3.55 4.12
CA ALA A 77 11.25 3.02 4.62
C ALA A 77 12.44 3.05 3.65
N ASN A 78 12.20 2.88 2.35
CA ASN A 78 13.28 2.83 1.36
C ASN A 78 13.92 4.20 1.13
N ARG A 79 13.17 5.31 1.23
CA ARG A 79 13.67 6.65 0.89
C ARG A 79 14.74 7.14 1.89
N PRO A 80 14.51 7.10 3.22
CA PRO A 80 15.55 7.45 4.19
C PRO A 80 16.80 6.57 4.04
N ARG A 81 16.63 5.26 3.74
CA ARG A 81 17.76 4.34 3.54
C ARG A 81 18.58 4.66 2.30
N GLU A 82 17.93 5.02 1.19
CA GLU A 82 18.62 5.44 -0.04
C GLU A 82 19.36 6.76 0.19
N LEU A 83 18.76 7.70 0.93
CA LEU A 83 19.41 8.94 1.32
C LEU A 83 20.62 8.71 2.24
N ALA A 84 20.48 7.88 3.28
CA ALA A 84 21.58 7.53 4.18
C ALA A 84 22.78 6.93 3.42
N ARG A 85 22.50 6.05 2.44
CA ARG A 85 23.53 5.49 1.55
C ARG A 85 24.20 6.55 0.69
N ALA A 86 23.43 7.47 0.11
CA ALA A 86 23.96 8.58 -0.70
C ALA A 86 24.84 9.53 0.13
N LEU A 87 24.51 9.71 1.42
CA LEU A 87 25.28 10.51 2.37
C LEU A 87 26.48 9.76 2.99
N GLY A 88 26.71 8.50 2.63
CA GLY A 88 27.84 7.70 3.15
C GLY A 88 27.69 7.26 4.61
N LEU A 89 26.50 7.36 5.20
CA LEU A 89 26.24 6.97 6.59
C LEU A 89 26.16 5.44 6.69
N LYS A 90 27.20 4.82 7.26
CA LYS A 90 27.29 3.36 7.45
C LYS A 90 26.82 2.89 8.83
N ALA A 91 26.93 3.74 9.86
CA ALA A 91 26.47 3.43 11.20
C ALA A 91 24.95 3.60 11.30
N LYS A 92 24.29 2.67 11.99
CA LYS A 92 22.84 2.69 12.22
C LYS A 92 22.56 2.88 13.70
N THR A 93 22.07 4.05 14.05
CA THR A 93 21.54 4.36 15.39
C THR A 93 20.26 5.17 15.22
N ASP A 94 19.36 5.09 16.19
CA ASP A 94 18.07 5.79 16.14
C ASP A 94 18.24 7.31 15.99
N ALA A 95 19.34 7.87 16.53
CA ALA A 95 19.71 9.27 16.36
C ALA A 95 20.13 9.62 14.92
N ILE A 96 20.92 8.74 14.28
CA ILE A 96 21.33 8.93 12.88
C ILE A 96 20.10 8.78 11.97
N ASP A 97 19.23 7.81 12.25
CA ASP A 97 18.01 7.58 11.48
C ASP A 97 17.05 8.78 11.60
N ALA A 98 16.86 9.34 12.80
CA ALA A 98 16.10 10.57 13.03
C ALA A 98 16.70 11.78 12.31
N ARG A 99 18.02 11.97 12.34
CA ARG A 99 18.70 13.03 11.59
C ARG A 99 18.53 12.87 10.09
N VAL A 100 18.65 11.65 9.54
CA VAL A 100 18.42 11.38 8.11
C VAL A 100 17.00 11.73 7.71
N LEU A 101 16.01 11.45 8.56
CA LEU A 101 14.62 11.86 8.34
C LEU A 101 14.46 13.39 8.34
N ALA A 102 15.16 14.11 9.22
CA ALA A 102 15.16 15.57 9.25
C ALA A 102 15.77 16.16 7.97
N VAL A 103 16.89 15.59 7.50
CA VAL A 103 17.51 15.97 6.21
C VAL A 103 16.57 15.66 5.04
N ALA A 104 15.87 14.51 5.07
CA ALA A 104 14.86 14.20 4.06
C ALA A 104 13.72 15.22 4.06
N ALA A 105 13.28 15.69 5.23
CA ALA A 105 12.28 16.74 5.37
C ALA A 105 12.76 18.09 4.80
N GLN A 106 14.05 18.35 4.81
CA GLN A 106 14.64 19.56 4.21
C GLN A 106 14.72 19.45 2.68
N LEU A 107 15.11 18.29 2.14
CA LEU A 107 15.43 18.10 0.72
C LEU A 107 14.23 17.71 -0.16
N LEU A 108 13.29 16.92 0.37
CA LEU A 108 12.18 16.38 -0.42
C LEU A 108 11.02 17.38 -0.51
N PRO A 109 10.24 17.42 -1.59
CA PRO A 109 9.03 18.24 -1.64
C PRO A 109 8.02 17.80 -0.57
N ALA A 110 7.30 18.76 0.03
CA ALA A 110 6.31 18.47 1.06
C ALA A 110 5.12 17.68 0.49
N SER A 111 4.75 16.60 1.18
CA SER A 111 3.55 15.82 0.87
C SER A 111 2.87 15.42 2.19
N PRO A 112 2.10 16.33 2.80
CA PRO A 112 1.48 16.09 4.11
C PRO A 112 0.62 14.83 4.11
N SER A 113 0.78 14.04 5.16
CA SER A 113 0.00 12.85 5.42
C SER A 113 -1.16 13.21 6.35
N THR A 114 -2.35 12.69 6.06
CA THR A 114 -3.51 12.82 6.93
C THR A 114 -3.85 11.47 7.57
N PRO A 115 -4.32 11.46 8.84
CA PRO A 115 -4.92 10.28 9.42
C PRO A 115 -6.10 9.81 8.57
N LEU A 116 -6.25 8.50 8.48
CA LEU A 116 -7.42 7.93 7.81
C LEU A 116 -8.65 8.09 8.70
N PRO A 117 -9.84 8.27 8.10
CA PRO A 117 -11.09 8.10 8.83
C PRO A 117 -11.13 6.73 9.53
N GLU A 118 -11.70 6.69 10.73
CA GLU A 118 -11.67 5.51 11.60
C GLU A 118 -12.19 4.25 10.90
N LYS A 119 -13.34 4.33 10.22
CA LYS A 119 -13.90 3.21 9.45
C LYS A 119 -12.96 2.72 8.35
N THR A 120 -12.25 3.65 7.68
CA THR A 120 -11.27 3.30 6.64
C THR A 120 -10.03 2.64 7.24
N ALA A 121 -9.57 3.12 8.40
CA ALA A 121 -8.47 2.51 9.14
C ALA A 121 -8.81 1.07 9.57
N LEU A 122 -10.00 0.89 10.15
CA LEU A 122 -10.52 -0.42 10.54
C LEU A 122 -10.65 -1.37 9.33
N LEU A 123 -11.18 -0.87 8.21
CA LEU A 123 -11.25 -1.66 6.97
C LEU A 123 -9.86 -2.09 6.47
N ARG A 124 -8.85 -1.21 6.58
CA ARG A 124 -7.45 -1.56 6.23
C ARG A 124 -6.88 -2.65 7.12
N GLU A 125 -7.24 -2.70 8.39
CA GLU A 125 -6.82 -3.74 9.33
C GLU A 125 -7.45 -5.09 9.02
N TRP A 126 -8.77 -5.12 8.77
CA TRP A 126 -9.45 -6.35 8.34
C TRP A 126 -8.88 -6.90 7.02
N LEU A 127 -8.55 -6.03 6.06
CA LEU A 127 -7.88 -6.43 4.83
C LEU A 127 -6.48 -7.02 5.08
N GLN A 128 -5.72 -6.46 6.04
CA GLN A 128 -4.42 -7.00 6.46
C GLN A 128 -4.56 -8.39 7.11
N ALA A 129 -5.48 -8.52 8.06
CA ALA A 129 -5.78 -9.79 8.73
C ALA A 129 -6.18 -10.87 7.72
N ARG A 130 -7.09 -10.53 6.78
CA ARG A 130 -7.46 -11.44 5.68
C ARG A 130 -6.25 -11.88 4.86
N SER A 131 -5.39 -10.94 4.48
CA SER A 131 -4.19 -11.25 3.68
C SER A 131 -3.23 -12.18 4.42
N ALA A 132 -3.09 -12.02 5.74
CA ALA A 132 -2.27 -12.91 6.57
C ALA A 132 -2.82 -14.34 6.56
N LEU A 133 -4.11 -14.51 6.87
CA LEU A 133 -4.75 -15.84 6.89
C LEU A 133 -4.74 -16.54 5.52
N VAL A 134 -4.93 -15.77 4.44
CA VAL A 134 -4.81 -16.31 3.06
C VAL A 134 -3.39 -16.80 2.80
N SER A 135 -2.38 -16.04 3.22
CA SER A 135 -0.97 -16.41 3.04
C SER A 135 -0.61 -17.66 3.83
N GLU A 136 -1.10 -17.78 5.07
CA GLU A 136 -0.91 -18.94 5.93
C GLU A 136 -1.58 -20.19 5.34
N ARG A 137 -2.84 -20.07 4.90
CA ARG A 137 -3.57 -21.16 4.21
C ARG A 137 -2.80 -21.66 3.00
N ASP A 138 -2.29 -20.74 2.18
CA ASP A 138 -1.54 -21.08 0.96
C ASP A 138 -0.13 -21.61 1.28
N ALA A 139 0.44 -21.28 2.43
CA ALA A 139 1.66 -21.92 2.95
C ALA A 139 1.39 -23.39 3.31
N HIS A 140 0.30 -23.69 4.04
CA HIS A 140 -0.09 -25.07 4.33
C HIS A 140 -0.38 -25.88 3.08
N ARG A 141 -1.09 -25.31 2.09
CA ARG A 141 -1.34 -25.98 0.80
C ARG A 141 -0.06 -26.36 0.07
N ARG A 142 0.96 -25.51 0.12
CA ARG A 142 2.28 -25.80 -0.47
C ARG A 142 3.00 -26.90 0.30
N ARG A 143 3.00 -26.84 1.64
CA ARG A 143 3.61 -27.87 2.51
C ARG A 143 3.00 -29.25 2.27
N ILE A 144 1.67 -29.36 2.10
CA ILE A 144 1.00 -30.64 1.83
C ILE A 144 1.56 -31.36 0.60
N LYS A 145 2.00 -30.62 -0.44
CA LYS A 145 2.56 -31.23 -1.66
C LYS A 145 3.93 -31.87 -1.45
N GLN A 146 4.60 -31.55 -0.34
CA GLN A 146 5.93 -32.06 0.02
C GLN A 146 5.85 -33.17 1.09
N LEU A 147 4.64 -33.50 1.57
CA LEU A 147 4.44 -34.48 2.63
C LEU A 147 3.92 -35.79 2.05
N GLU A 148 4.49 -36.91 2.50
CA GLU A 148 4.08 -38.26 2.10
C GLU A 148 3.11 -38.88 3.11
N SER A 149 3.35 -38.66 4.40
CA SER A 149 2.55 -39.22 5.51
C SER A 149 1.10 -38.71 5.49
N ALA A 150 0.15 -39.63 5.30
CA ALA A 150 -1.28 -39.33 5.27
C ALA A 150 -1.81 -38.73 6.60
N PRO A 151 -1.43 -39.23 7.80
CA PRO A 151 -1.80 -38.60 9.06
C PRO A 151 -1.33 -37.15 9.18
N VAL A 152 -0.09 -36.84 8.78
CA VAL A 152 0.46 -35.47 8.85
C VAL A 152 -0.26 -34.55 7.86
N ARG A 153 -0.59 -35.05 6.66
CA ARG A 153 -1.41 -34.31 5.68
C ARG A 153 -2.80 -33.99 6.25
N ALA A 154 -3.44 -34.92 6.96
CA ALA A 154 -4.75 -34.72 7.56
C ALA A 154 -4.76 -33.56 8.57
N VAL A 155 -3.71 -33.42 9.39
CA VAL A 155 -3.56 -32.27 10.31
C VAL A 155 -3.56 -30.95 9.56
N LEU A 156 -2.75 -30.82 8.50
CA LEU A 156 -2.68 -29.57 7.72
C LEU A 156 -3.96 -29.29 6.93
N ILE A 157 -4.69 -30.32 6.48
CA ILE A 157 -6.01 -30.16 5.87
C ILE A 157 -6.99 -29.56 6.88
N GLY A 158 -6.96 -30.03 8.14
CA GLY A 158 -7.74 -29.44 9.24
C GLY A 158 -7.41 -27.96 9.48
N CYS A 159 -6.12 -27.59 9.49
CA CYS A 159 -5.67 -26.20 9.58
C CYS A 159 -6.23 -25.34 8.43
N ILE A 160 -6.14 -25.84 7.20
CA ILE A 160 -6.67 -25.15 6.01
C ILE A 160 -8.17 -24.90 6.13
N ALA A 161 -8.95 -25.90 6.57
CA ALA A 161 -10.39 -25.79 6.74
C ALA A 161 -10.75 -24.72 7.79
N ARG A 162 -10.02 -24.66 8.91
CA ARG A 162 -10.20 -23.63 9.95
C ARG A 162 -9.88 -22.23 9.41
N LEU A 163 -8.75 -22.07 8.73
CA LEU A 163 -8.35 -20.81 8.11
C LEU A 163 -9.36 -20.35 7.07
N GLN A 164 -9.93 -21.26 6.28
CA GLN A 164 -10.99 -20.93 5.30
C GLN A 164 -12.25 -20.38 5.98
N LYS A 165 -12.70 -20.98 7.09
CA LYS A 165 -13.85 -20.47 7.86
C LYS A 165 -13.57 -19.07 8.43
N GLN A 166 -12.38 -18.85 8.98
CA GLN A 166 -11.98 -17.54 9.50
C GLN A 166 -11.90 -16.49 8.38
N ILE A 167 -11.33 -16.83 7.22
CA ILE A 167 -11.30 -15.95 6.04
C ILE A 167 -12.73 -15.55 5.64
N GLN A 168 -13.65 -16.51 5.53
CA GLN A 168 -15.05 -16.22 5.19
C GLN A 168 -15.71 -15.28 6.20
N GLN A 169 -15.44 -15.46 7.50
CA GLN A 169 -15.97 -14.58 8.53
C GLN A 169 -15.42 -13.15 8.39
N ILE A 170 -14.13 -12.99 8.14
CA ILE A 170 -13.52 -11.69 7.88
C ILE A 170 -14.10 -11.05 6.61
N GLU A 171 -14.31 -11.82 5.54
CA GLU A 171 -14.90 -11.31 4.30
C GLU A 171 -16.33 -10.78 4.50
N LYS A 172 -17.13 -11.42 5.37
CA LYS A 172 -18.44 -10.90 5.78
C LYS A 172 -18.30 -9.57 6.52
N THR A 173 -17.38 -9.46 7.48
CA THR A 173 -17.11 -8.21 8.20
C THR A 173 -16.65 -7.09 7.26
N ILE A 174 -15.74 -7.39 6.33
CA ILE A 174 -15.28 -6.44 5.29
C ILE A 174 -16.46 -5.95 4.46
N THR A 175 -17.37 -6.83 4.06
CA THR A 175 -18.54 -6.48 3.26
C THR A 175 -19.50 -5.56 4.02
N LYS A 176 -19.73 -5.82 5.32
CA LYS A 176 -20.52 -4.94 6.18
C LYS A 176 -19.91 -3.55 6.32
N LEU A 177 -18.61 -3.47 6.63
CA LEU A 177 -17.89 -2.21 6.76
C LEU A 177 -17.86 -1.42 5.44
N LEU A 178 -17.73 -2.11 4.31
CA LEU A 178 -17.77 -1.49 2.99
C LEU A 178 -19.13 -0.84 2.69
N ALA A 179 -20.24 -1.40 3.17
CA ALA A 179 -21.56 -0.79 2.99
C ALA A 179 -21.67 0.60 3.63
N GLU A 180 -20.87 0.85 4.67
CA GLU A 180 -20.80 2.15 5.36
C GLU A 180 -19.77 3.12 4.74
N ILE A 181 -18.99 2.66 3.75
CA ILE A 181 -17.96 3.43 3.05
C ILE A 181 -18.30 3.43 1.56
N PRO A 182 -19.11 4.39 1.06
CA PRO A 182 -19.50 4.40 -0.34
C PRO A 182 -18.25 4.49 -1.24
N ASP A 183 -18.03 3.45 -2.06
CA ASP A 183 -16.86 3.36 -2.93
C ASP A 183 -17.01 4.19 -4.22
N GLY A 184 -18.26 4.54 -4.57
CA GLY A 184 -18.64 5.30 -5.76
C GLY A 184 -18.41 4.54 -7.07
N LEU A 185 -18.32 3.20 -7.02
CA LEU A 185 -18.02 2.37 -8.19
C LEU A 185 -19.26 1.60 -8.66
N ALA A 186 -19.61 1.77 -9.94
CA ALA A 186 -20.59 0.90 -10.60
C ALA A 186 -20.14 -0.57 -10.65
N LYS A 187 -21.07 -1.50 -10.89
CA LYS A 187 -20.76 -2.93 -11.05
C LYS A 187 -19.85 -3.16 -12.25
N ALA A 188 -18.80 -3.96 -12.08
CA ALA A 188 -17.87 -4.34 -13.15
C ALA A 188 -17.41 -5.80 -13.00
N PRO A 189 -16.99 -6.47 -14.08
CA PRO A 189 -16.53 -7.86 -14.03
C PRO A 189 -15.35 -8.07 -13.08
N GLY A 190 -15.51 -8.98 -12.12
CA GLY A 190 -14.48 -9.23 -11.10
C GLY A 190 -14.37 -8.17 -9.99
N LEU A 191 -15.20 -7.11 -10.03
CA LEU A 191 -15.29 -6.10 -8.97
C LEU A 191 -16.14 -6.59 -7.78
N GLY A 192 -15.63 -7.62 -7.10
CA GLY A 192 -16.22 -8.16 -5.88
C GLY A 192 -15.93 -7.32 -4.62
N PRO A 193 -16.54 -7.68 -3.47
CA PRO A 193 -16.46 -6.90 -2.23
C PRO A 193 -15.02 -6.69 -1.75
N ILE A 194 -14.15 -7.68 -1.91
CA ILE A 194 -12.74 -7.56 -1.50
C ILE A 194 -11.97 -6.58 -2.37
N LEU A 195 -12.18 -6.58 -3.70
CA LEU A 195 -11.53 -5.59 -4.55
C LEU A 195 -12.06 -4.19 -4.25
N ARG A 196 -13.38 -4.04 -4.11
CA ARG A 196 -14.01 -2.76 -3.73
C ARG A 196 -13.46 -2.20 -2.42
N ALA A 197 -13.46 -3.01 -1.36
CA ALA A 197 -12.87 -2.65 -0.08
C ALA A 197 -11.38 -2.31 -0.20
N THR A 198 -10.63 -3.06 -1.00
CA THR A 198 -9.21 -2.79 -1.24
C THR A 198 -9.03 -1.44 -1.94
N LEU A 199 -9.83 -1.12 -2.98
CA LEU A 199 -9.74 0.15 -3.69
C LEU A 199 -10.16 1.33 -2.80
N ALA A 200 -11.28 1.20 -2.08
CA ALA A 200 -11.77 2.23 -1.16
C ALA A 200 -10.75 2.51 -0.04
N ALA A 201 -10.20 1.46 0.56
CA ALA A 201 -9.29 1.60 1.68
C ALA A 201 -7.87 1.98 1.23
N ARG A 202 -7.33 1.40 0.16
CA ARG A 202 -5.91 1.46 -0.22
C ARG A 202 -5.64 2.28 -1.48
N LEU A 203 -6.64 2.82 -2.15
CA LEU A 203 -6.48 3.61 -3.37
C LEU A 203 -7.44 4.83 -3.41
N PRO A 204 -7.35 5.75 -2.42
CA PRO A 204 -8.22 6.93 -2.35
C PRO A 204 -8.10 7.85 -3.57
N GLU A 205 -6.98 7.80 -4.29
CA GLU A 205 -6.74 8.59 -5.50
C GLU A 205 -7.52 8.11 -6.73
N LEU A 206 -8.18 6.94 -6.64
CA LEU A 206 -8.97 6.38 -7.74
C LEU A 206 -10.05 7.37 -8.17
N GLY A 207 -10.05 7.75 -9.44
CA GLY A 207 -10.94 8.76 -10.01
C GLY A 207 -10.39 10.18 -10.00
N ALA A 208 -9.39 10.49 -9.18
CA ALA A 208 -8.82 11.84 -9.08
C ALA A 208 -7.56 12.04 -9.94
N ILE A 209 -6.80 10.98 -10.18
CA ILE A 209 -5.50 11.05 -10.88
C ILE A 209 -5.56 10.45 -12.28
N ASN A 210 -4.56 10.78 -13.10
CA ASN A 210 -4.54 10.33 -14.49
C ASN A 210 -4.19 8.83 -14.63
N ARG A 211 -4.46 8.27 -15.83
CA ARG A 211 -4.24 6.86 -16.17
C ARG A 211 -2.80 6.35 -15.97
N ARG A 212 -1.79 7.22 -16.08
CA ARG A 212 -0.38 6.86 -15.89
C ARG A 212 -0.04 6.81 -14.40
N GLN A 213 -0.48 7.82 -13.64
CA GLN A 213 -0.27 7.92 -12.20
C GLN A 213 -0.95 6.75 -11.46
N ILE A 214 -2.21 6.43 -11.76
CA ILE A 214 -2.92 5.33 -11.08
C ILE A 214 -2.26 3.97 -11.35
N ALA A 215 -1.79 3.73 -12.57
CA ALA A 215 -1.06 2.52 -12.92
C ALA A 215 0.29 2.45 -12.19
N ALA A 216 1.01 3.57 -12.07
CA ALA A 216 2.26 3.63 -11.33
C ALA A 216 2.04 3.40 -9.83
N LEU A 217 1.02 4.01 -9.22
CA LEU A 217 0.67 3.81 -7.80
C LEU A 217 0.33 2.36 -7.48
N ALA A 218 -0.39 1.66 -8.34
CA ALA A 218 -0.66 0.22 -8.18
C ALA A 218 0.56 -0.67 -8.55
N GLY A 219 1.63 -0.09 -9.07
CA GLY A 219 2.82 -0.81 -9.55
C GLY A 219 2.54 -1.69 -10.76
N LEU A 220 1.76 -1.17 -11.71
CA LEU A 220 1.42 -1.78 -13.00
C LEU A 220 2.08 -1.06 -14.19
N ALA A 221 2.75 0.07 -13.93
CA ALA A 221 3.52 0.76 -14.94
C ALA A 221 4.86 0.03 -15.20
N PRO A 222 5.17 -0.36 -16.44
CA PRO A 222 6.46 -0.93 -16.79
C PRO A 222 7.51 0.19 -16.86
N TYR A 223 8.63 0.02 -16.15
CA TYR A 223 9.76 0.95 -16.19
C TYR A 223 10.85 0.44 -17.13
N ASN A 224 11.50 1.37 -17.82
CA ASN A 224 12.65 1.07 -18.67
C ASN A 224 13.88 0.81 -17.80
N ARG A 225 14.76 -0.05 -18.28
CA ARG A 225 16.11 -0.20 -17.75
C ARG A 225 17.01 -0.16 -18.98
N ASP A 226 17.33 1.05 -19.41
CA ASP A 226 18.10 1.29 -20.63
C ASP A 226 19.39 2.02 -20.24
N SER A 227 20.50 1.76 -20.93
CA SER A 227 21.79 2.43 -20.70
C SER A 227 22.51 2.63 -22.03
N GLY A 228 22.74 3.88 -22.42
CA GLY A 228 23.30 4.22 -23.72
C GLY A 228 22.49 3.58 -24.86
N MET A 229 23.13 2.69 -25.61
CA MET A 229 22.51 1.94 -26.72
C MET A 229 21.74 0.69 -26.26
N TRP A 230 21.90 0.25 -25.01
CA TRP A 230 21.27 -0.96 -24.50
C TRP A 230 19.80 -0.71 -24.13
N ARG A 231 18.91 -1.54 -24.68
CA ARG A 231 17.48 -1.56 -24.34
C ARG A 231 17.15 -2.83 -23.55
N GLY A 232 16.85 -2.67 -22.27
CA GLY A 232 16.57 -3.78 -21.37
C GLY A 232 15.12 -4.25 -21.41
N GLN A 233 14.87 -5.39 -20.75
CA GLN A 233 13.50 -5.83 -20.50
C GLN A 233 12.83 -4.87 -19.51
N ARG A 234 11.58 -4.49 -19.82
CA ARG A 234 10.80 -3.64 -18.92
C ARG A 234 10.19 -4.47 -17.80
N HIS A 235 10.29 -3.98 -16.58
CA HIS A 235 9.73 -4.63 -15.40
C HIS A 235 8.78 -3.70 -14.66
N ILE A 236 7.76 -4.29 -14.00
CA ILE A 236 6.99 -3.58 -12.99
C ILE A 236 7.79 -3.57 -11.68
N VAL A 237 7.86 -2.42 -11.01
CA VAL A 237 8.59 -2.25 -9.74
C VAL A 237 7.76 -1.37 -8.82
N GLY A 238 7.83 -1.65 -7.52
CA GLY A 238 7.21 -0.82 -6.47
C GLY A 238 5.68 -0.84 -6.46
N GLY A 239 5.10 0.30 -6.09
CA GLY A 239 3.67 0.53 -5.94
C GLY A 239 3.01 -0.25 -4.80
N ARG A 240 1.67 -0.15 -4.72
CA ARG A 240 0.82 -0.80 -3.72
C ARG A 240 0.62 -2.28 -4.06
N ALA A 241 1.57 -3.11 -3.63
CA ALA A 241 1.61 -4.54 -3.95
C ALA A 241 0.38 -5.31 -3.44
N ASP A 242 -0.21 -4.89 -2.33
CA ASP A 242 -1.47 -5.39 -1.80
C ASP A 242 -2.63 -5.17 -2.79
N VAL A 243 -2.78 -3.94 -3.31
CA VAL A 243 -3.76 -3.62 -4.36
C VAL A 243 -3.51 -4.47 -5.61
N ARG A 244 -2.25 -4.57 -6.05
CA ARG A 244 -1.86 -5.36 -7.22
C ARG A 244 -2.25 -6.85 -7.09
N ARG A 245 -2.03 -7.47 -5.93
CA ARG A 245 -2.37 -8.88 -5.69
C ARG A 245 -3.87 -9.14 -5.81
N VAL A 246 -4.69 -8.25 -5.24
CA VAL A 246 -6.16 -8.38 -5.32
C VAL A 246 -6.66 -8.11 -6.75
N LEU A 247 -6.11 -7.09 -7.42
CA LEU A 247 -6.40 -6.81 -8.83
C LEU A 247 -6.07 -7.98 -9.74
N TYR A 248 -5.00 -8.73 -9.48
CA TYR A 248 -4.60 -9.85 -10.32
C TYR A 248 -5.69 -10.92 -10.36
N MET A 249 -6.25 -11.27 -9.19
CA MET A 249 -7.34 -12.23 -9.09
C MET A 249 -8.63 -11.73 -9.76
N ALA A 250 -8.98 -10.47 -9.56
CA ALA A 250 -10.17 -9.86 -10.18
C ALA A 250 -10.06 -9.77 -11.71
N THR A 251 -8.86 -9.51 -12.23
CA THR A 251 -8.61 -9.35 -13.66
C THR A 251 -8.89 -10.63 -14.44
N TRP A 252 -8.72 -11.81 -13.84
CA TRP A 252 -9.10 -13.06 -14.51
C TRP A 252 -10.60 -13.19 -14.77
N SER A 253 -11.44 -12.61 -13.92
CA SER A 253 -12.88 -12.52 -14.21
C SER A 253 -13.15 -11.49 -15.30
N ALA A 254 -12.42 -10.37 -15.30
CA ALA A 254 -12.55 -9.38 -16.37
C ALA A 254 -12.10 -9.93 -17.75
N ILE A 255 -11.00 -10.69 -17.80
CA ILE A 255 -10.53 -11.37 -19.02
C ILE A 255 -11.60 -12.34 -19.57
N ARG A 256 -12.33 -13.03 -18.69
CA ARG A 256 -13.34 -14.02 -19.09
C ARG A 256 -14.69 -13.42 -19.48
N CYS A 257 -15.03 -12.24 -18.96
CA CYS A 257 -16.39 -11.69 -19.07
C CYS A 257 -16.48 -10.36 -19.83
N ASP A 258 -15.34 -9.72 -20.17
CA ASP A 258 -15.29 -8.46 -20.93
C ASP A 258 -14.41 -8.66 -22.17
N ALA A 259 -15.01 -8.56 -23.36
CA ALA A 259 -14.33 -8.87 -24.63
C ALA A 259 -13.12 -7.99 -24.88
N ASP A 260 -13.21 -6.71 -24.52
CA ASP A 260 -12.13 -5.76 -24.73
C ASP A 260 -10.89 -6.08 -23.88
N ILE A 261 -11.08 -6.65 -22.68
CA ILE A 261 -9.99 -7.13 -21.83
C ILE A 261 -9.54 -8.53 -22.25
N GLY A 262 -10.47 -9.41 -22.62
CA GLY A 262 -10.20 -10.77 -23.14
C GLY A 262 -9.37 -10.74 -24.42
N ASN A 263 -9.79 -9.97 -25.42
CA ASN A 263 -9.09 -9.78 -26.70
C ASN A 263 -7.70 -9.16 -26.49
N CYS A 264 -7.57 -8.25 -25.52
CA CYS A 264 -6.27 -7.69 -25.15
C CYS A 264 -5.32 -8.78 -24.62
N TYR A 265 -5.83 -9.70 -23.79
CA TYR A 265 -5.06 -10.83 -23.29
C TYR A 265 -4.65 -11.77 -24.42
N GLN A 266 -5.62 -12.21 -25.24
CA GLN A 266 -5.39 -13.18 -26.31
C GLN A 266 -4.39 -12.64 -27.34
N ARG A 267 -4.61 -11.42 -27.84
CA ARG A 267 -3.70 -10.75 -28.78
C ARG A 267 -2.25 -10.68 -28.29
N LEU A 268 -2.03 -10.47 -26.98
CA LEU A 268 -0.68 -10.43 -26.43
C LEU A 268 -0.05 -11.81 -26.32
N VAL A 269 -0.85 -12.83 -25.96
CA VAL A 269 -0.40 -14.23 -25.91
C VAL A 269 -0.07 -14.73 -27.32
N ASP A 270 -0.91 -14.44 -28.31
CA ASP A 270 -0.69 -14.79 -29.72
C ASP A 270 0.57 -14.12 -30.28
N ALA A 271 0.87 -12.90 -29.81
CA ALA A 271 2.13 -12.20 -30.10
C ALA A 271 3.35 -12.74 -29.32
N GLY A 272 3.25 -13.92 -28.70
CA GLY A 272 4.34 -14.60 -28.00
C GLY A 272 4.68 -14.02 -26.63
N LYS A 273 3.87 -13.12 -26.05
CA LYS A 273 4.14 -12.60 -24.70
C LYS A 273 3.87 -13.66 -23.63
N PRO A 274 4.70 -13.76 -22.58
CA PRO A 274 4.40 -14.63 -21.46
C PRO A 274 3.04 -14.32 -20.84
N LYS A 275 2.26 -15.36 -20.49
CA LYS A 275 0.89 -15.22 -19.94
C LYS A 275 0.80 -14.24 -18.76
N LYS A 276 1.80 -14.22 -17.88
CA LYS A 276 1.85 -13.28 -16.75
C LYS A 276 2.01 -11.82 -17.21
N VAL A 277 2.77 -11.56 -18.28
CA VAL A 277 2.94 -10.22 -18.86
C VAL A 277 1.62 -9.76 -19.49
N ALA A 278 0.95 -10.63 -20.24
CA ALA A 278 -0.37 -10.36 -20.79
C ALA A 278 -1.40 -10.05 -19.68
N ALA A 279 -1.42 -10.83 -18.60
CA ALA A 279 -2.28 -10.59 -17.45
C ALA A 279 -2.00 -9.22 -16.79
N VAL A 280 -0.73 -8.84 -16.60
CA VAL A 280 -0.35 -7.52 -16.05
C VAL A 280 -0.80 -6.37 -16.96
N ALA A 281 -0.70 -6.53 -18.28
CA ALA A 281 -1.22 -5.55 -19.23
C ALA A 281 -2.75 -5.40 -19.11
N CYS A 282 -3.48 -6.52 -18.98
CA CYS A 282 -4.93 -6.50 -18.74
C CYS A 282 -5.28 -5.89 -17.38
N MET A 283 -4.51 -6.14 -16.33
CA MET A 283 -4.70 -5.49 -15.02
C MET A 283 -4.58 -3.97 -15.13
N ARG A 284 -3.56 -3.48 -15.87
CA ARG A 284 -3.39 -2.05 -16.11
C ARG A 284 -4.59 -1.48 -16.85
N LYS A 285 -5.04 -2.14 -17.93
CA LYS A 285 -6.22 -1.72 -18.70
C LYS A 285 -7.48 -1.68 -17.82
N TYR A 286 -7.71 -2.74 -17.05
CA TYR A 286 -8.83 -2.85 -16.12
C TYR A 286 -8.82 -1.73 -15.08
N LEU A 287 -7.69 -1.49 -14.39
CA LEU A 287 -7.57 -0.42 -13.40
C LEU A 287 -7.79 0.97 -14.02
N THR A 288 -7.27 1.23 -15.23
CA THR A 288 -7.48 2.52 -15.89
C THR A 288 -8.95 2.76 -16.26
N ARG A 289 -9.70 1.70 -16.60
CA ARG A 289 -11.15 1.79 -16.83
C ARG A 289 -11.90 2.03 -15.52
N LEU A 290 -11.56 1.34 -14.43
CA LEU A 290 -12.13 1.62 -13.11
C LEU A 290 -11.86 3.06 -12.66
N ASN A 291 -10.68 3.60 -12.95
CA ASN A 291 -10.32 4.99 -12.63
C ASN A 291 -11.18 5.98 -13.42
N ALA A 292 -11.37 5.77 -14.73
CA ALA A 292 -12.25 6.61 -15.54
C ALA A 292 -13.72 6.49 -15.11
N MET A 293 -14.18 5.26 -14.83
CA MET A 293 -15.53 4.97 -14.34
C MET A 293 -15.86 5.76 -13.06
N LYS A 294 -14.93 5.78 -12.10
CA LYS A 294 -15.08 6.56 -10.86
C LYS A 294 -15.04 8.07 -11.10
N ARG A 295 -14.11 8.54 -11.95
CA ARG A 295 -13.97 9.98 -12.27
C ARG A 295 -15.23 10.54 -12.91
N ASP A 296 -15.78 9.79 -13.87
CA ASP A 296 -16.88 10.24 -14.72
C ASP A 296 -18.25 9.84 -14.14
N ASN A 297 -18.28 9.23 -12.94
CA ASN A 297 -19.46 8.60 -12.32
C ASN A 297 -20.30 7.78 -13.31
N ALA A 298 -19.62 7.04 -14.18
CA ALA A 298 -20.21 6.36 -15.33
C ALA A 298 -20.42 4.86 -15.04
N PRO A 299 -21.38 4.20 -15.71
CA PRO A 299 -21.48 2.74 -15.64
C PRO A 299 -20.26 2.07 -16.31
N TRP A 300 -20.02 0.81 -15.96
CA TRP A 300 -19.05 -0.01 -16.68
C TRP A 300 -19.53 -0.24 -18.12
N LYS A 301 -18.88 0.43 -19.08
CA LYS A 301 -19.12 0.19 -20.51
C LYS A 301 -18.50 -1.15 -20.90
N SER A 302 -19.26 -2.24 -20.78
CA SER A 302 -18.85 -3.56 -21.25
C SER A 302 -18.93 -3.62 -22.78
N ILE A 303 -17.92 -4.23 -23.40
CA ILE A 303 -18.07 -4.79 -24.74
C ILE A 303 -18.24 -6.29 -24.52
N PRO A 304 -19.46 -6.85 -24.67
CA PRO A 304 -19.70 -8.28 -24.48
C PRO A 304 -18.91 -9.10 -25.50
N MET A 305 -18.45 -10.29 -25.12
CA MET A 305 -17.78 -11.20 -26.07
C MET A 305 -18.79 -11.58 -27.15
N ALA A 306 -18.36 -11.54 -28.41
CA ALA A 306 -19.09 -12.22 -29.48
C ALA A 306 -19.20 -13.70 -29.07
N ALA A 307 -20.42 -14.23 -29.13
CA ALA A 307 -20.72 -15.63 -28.83
C ALA A 307 -19.96 -16.57 -29.78
#